data_AF-A0A660Y8V1-F1
#
_entry.id   AF-A0A660Y8V1-F1
#
_cell.length_a   1.000
_cell.length_b   1.000
_cell.length_c   1.000
_cell.angle_alpha   90.00
_cell.angle_beta   90.00
_cell.angle_gamma   90.00
#
_symmetry.space_group_name_H-M   'P 1'
#
loop_
_entity.id
_entity.type
_entity.pdbx_description
1 polymer ?
#
loop_
_entity_poly.entity_id
_entity_poly.type
_entity_poly.pdbx_seq_one_letter_code
_entity_poly.pdbx_strand_id
1 'polypeptide(L)' 'AYNDFVYLRGGYQFRTDEAGLSMGAGLKLPVGTSILNVDYAWADMGRLANAHRVSVGLGF' A
#
# COMPACT_ATOMS: atom_id res chain seq x y z
N ALA A 1 17.49 5.03 -15.98
CA ALA A 1 16.26 4.29 -15.62
C ALA A 1 16.03 4.49 -14.12
N TYR A 2 15.08 5.34 -13.78
CA TYR A 2 14.58 5.63 -12.44
C TYR A 2 13.12 5.13 -12.56
N ASN A 3 12.51 4.32 -11.69
CA ASN A 3 12.12 4.76 -10.36
C ASN A 3 11.19 3.72 -9.67
N ASP A 4 11.42 2.40 -9.80
CA ASP A 4 10.55 1.39 -9.14
C ASP A 4 10.77 1.28 -7.62
N PHE A 5 11.50 2.22 -7.02
CA PHE A 5 11.76 2.24 -5.59
C PHE A 5 10.58 2.76 -4.78
N VAL A 6 9.68 3.54 -5.38
CA VAL A 6 8.53 4.13 -4.69
C VAL A 6 7.32 4.08 -5.60
N TYR A 7 6.22 3.51 -5.12
CA TYR A 7 4.93 3.52 -5.80
C TYR A 7 3.84 4.04 -4.88
N LEU A 8 2.92 4.80 -5.46
CA LEU A 8 1.71 5.22 -4.79
C LEU A 8 0.53 4.57 -5.50
N ARG A 9 -0.44 4.08 -4.73
CA ARG A 9 -1.63 3.42 -5.23
C ARG A 9 -2.86 4.01 -4.56
N GLY A 10 -3.79 4.52 -5.36
CA GLY A 10 -5.08 5.03 -4.88
C GLY A 10 -6.19 4.25 -5.56
N GLY A 11 -7.22 3.90 -4.82
CA GLY A 11 -8.38 3.18 -5.35
C GLY A 11 -9.65 3.64 -4.66
N TYR A 12 -10.75 3.70 -5.39
CA TYR A 12 -12.06 3.97 -4.83
C TYR A 12 -12.96 2.76 -5.12
N GLN A 13 -13.49 2.13 -4.08
CA GLN A 13 -14.48 1.08 -4.27
C GLN A 13 -15.85 1.70 -4.39
N PHE A 14 -16.41 1.77 -5.61
CA PHE A 14 -17.82 2.08 -5.81
C PHE A 14 -18.65 0.81 -5.62
N ARG A 15 -19.84 0.93 -4.99
CA ARG A 15 -20.88 -0.12 -4.87
C ARG A 15 -20.80 -1.07 -3.66
N THR A 16 -20.18 -0.63 -2.57
CA THR A 16 -20.36 -1.19 -1.22
C THR A 16 -21.13 -0.16 -0.40
N ASP A 17 -22.08 -0.56 0.47
CA ASP A 17 -22.79 0.40 1.36
C ASP A 17 -21.83 1.12 2.33
N GLU A 18 -20.57 0.65 2.40
CA GLU A 18 -19.38 1.23 3.04
C GLU A 18 -18.25 1.46 2.00
N ALA A 19 -18.59 2.03 0.84
CA ALA A 19 -17.66 2.43 -0.20
C ALA A 19 -16.72 3.55 0.29
N GLY A 20 -15.52 3.18 0.73
CA GLY A 20 -14.52 4.15 1.18
C GLY A 20 -13.31 4.28 0.26
N LEU A 21 -12.68 5.45 0.36
CA LEU A 21 -11.44 5.79 -0.32
C LEU A 21 -10.30 4.90 0.18
N SER A 22 -9.53 4.32 -0.73
CA SER A 22 -8.29 3.62 -0.39
C SER A 22 -7.08 4.34 -0.97
N MET A 23 -6.04 4.46 -0.16
CA MET A 23 -4.77 5.06 -0.51
C MET A 23 -3.65 4.16 -0.03
N GLY A 24 -2.54 4.15 -0.71
CA GLY A 24 -1.40 3.33 -0.35
C GLY A 24 -0.13 3.85 -0.97
N ALA A 25 0.97 3.56 -0.29
CA ALA A 25 2.31 3.87 -0.69
C ALA A 25 3.16 2.63 -0.46
N GLY A 26 4.06 2.33 -1.38
CA GLY A 26 5.02 1.24 -1.24
C GLY A 26 6.40 1.71 -1.61
N LEU A 27 7.38 1.13 -0.93
CA LEU A 27 8.80 1.40 -1.05
C LEU A 27 9.51 0.08 -1.28
N LYS A 28 10.27 -0.01 -2.37
CA LYS A 28 11.07 -1.18 -2.73
C LYS A 28 12.53 -0.78 -2.73
N LEU A 29 13.27 -1.21 -1.72
CA LEU A 29 14.71 -1.00 -1.60
C LEU A 29 15.46 -2.30 -1.94
N PRO A 30 16.13 -2.39 -3.09
CA PRO A 30 17.10 -3.45 -3.33
C PRO A 30 18.34 -3.18 -2.48
N VAL A 31 18.67 -4.12 -1.60
CA VAL A 31 19.85 -4.08 -0.72
C VAL A 31 20.72 -5.29 -1.07
N GLY A 32 21.68 -5.09 -1.97
CA GLY A 32 22.54 -6.17 -2.45
C GLY A 32 21.76 -7.21 -3.27
N THR A 33 21.71 -8.45 -2.78
CA THR A 33 20.93 -9.56 -3.39
C THR A 33 19.49 -9.61 -2.89
N SER A 34 19.19 -8.93 -1.78
CA SER A 34 17.88 -8.95 -1.15
C SER A 34 17.04 -7.74 -1.53
N ILE A 35 15.71 -7.90 -1.50
CA ILE A 35 14.75 -6.84 -1.79
C ILE A 35 13.90 -6.60 -0.55
N LEU A 36 14.06 -5.43 0.05
CA LEU A 36 13.17 -4.96 1.10
C LEU A 36 11.97 -4.26 0.46
N ASN A 37 10.76 -4.70 0.78
CA ASN A 37 9.52 -4.07 0.35
C ASN A 37 8.77 -3.60 1.59
N VAL A 38 8.35 -2.35 1.60
CA VAL A 38 7.56 -1.75 2.68
C VAL A 38 6.32 -1.14 2.05
N ASP A 39 5.17 -1.69 2.38
CA ASP A 39 3.87 -1.26 1.87
C ASP A 39 3.03 -0.69 3.00
N TYR A 40 2.62 0.56 2.86
CA TYR A 40 1.63 1.19 3.71
C TYR A 40 0.33 1.36 2.94
N ALA A 41 -0.78 0.85 3.44
CA ALA A 41 -2.09 1.01 2.83
C ALA A 41 -3.10 1.48 3.86
N TRP A 42 -3.85 2.49 3.48
CA TRP A 42 -4.97 3.06 4.20
C TRP A 42 -6.24 2.81 3.42
N ALA A 43 -7.29 2.35 4.08
CA ALA A 43 -8.61 2.25 3.49
C ALA A 43 -9.63 2.82 4.47
N ASP A 44 -10.34 3.84 3.99
CA ASP A 44 -11.59 4.28 4.57
C ASP A 44 -12.61 3.16 4.37
N MET A 45 -13.30 2.77 5.44
CA MET A 45 -14.36 1.76 5.39
C MET A 45 -15.67 2.34 5.91
N GLY A 46 -15.88 3.65 5.72
CA GLY A 46 -17.09 4.37 6.11
C GLY A 46 -17.43 4.22 7.58
N ARG A 47 -18.39 3.33 7.89
CA ARG A 47 -18.91 3.07 9.24
C ARG A 47 -17.98 2.19 10.08
N LEU A 48 -17.08 1.45 9.44
CA LEU A 48 -16.07 0.65 10.13
C LEU A 48 -14.79 1.48 10.30
N ALA A 49 -14.17 1.39 11.48
CA ALA A 49 -12.94 2.11 11.81
C ALA A 49 -11.89 1.97 10.70
N ASN A 50 -11.24 3.09 10.36
CA ASN A 50 -10.25 3.20 9.31
C ASN A 50 -9.24 2.04 9.34
N ALA A 51 -9.05 1.38 8.20
CA ALA A 51 -8.13 0.26 8.09
C ALA A 51 -6.73 0.75 7.69
N HIS A 52 -5.79 0.66 8.63
CA HIS A 52 -4.38 0.93 8.40
C HIS A 52 -3.63 -0.40 8.32
N ARG A 53 -3.02 -0.70 7.17
CA ARG A 53 -2.23 -1.91 6.95
C ARG A 53 -0.80 -1.52 6.63
N VAL A 54 0.13 -2.07 7.40
CA VAL A 54 1.56 -1.99 7.13
C VAL A 54 2.06 -3.40 6.81
N SER A 55 2.71 -3.55 5.67
CA SER A 55 3.32 -4.79 5.21
C SER A 55 4.81 -4.57 5.04
N VAL A 56 5.61 -5.53 5.51
CA VAL A 56 7.05 -5.56 5.28
C VAL A 56 7.38 -6.91 4.66
N GLY A 57 7.96 -6.89 3.47
CA GLY A 57 8.39 -8.06 2.72
C GLY A 57 9.91 -8.07 2.58
N LEU A 58 10.51 -9.24 2.81
CA LEU A 58 11.92 -9.50 2.56
C LEU A 58 12.01 -10.57 1.46
N GLY A 59 12.56 -10.19 0.31
CA GLY A 59 12.93 -11.11 -0.77
C GLY A 59 14.43 -11.38 -0.75
N PHE A 60 14.84 -12.61 -1.06
CA PHE A 60 16.23 -13.07 -1.10
C PHE A 60 16.56 -13.72 -2.44
#